data_AF-A0A644YXC2-F1
#
_entry.id   AF-A0A644YXC2-F1
#
_cell.length_a   1.000
_cell.length_b   1.000
_cell.length_c   1.000
_cell.angle_alpha   90.00
_cell.angle_beta   90.00
_cell.angle_gamma   90.00
#
_symmetry.space_group_name_H-M   'P 1'
#
loop_
_entity.id
_entity.type
_entity.pdbx_description
1 polymer ?
#
loop_
_entity_poly.entity_id
_entity_poly.type
_entity_poly.pdbx_seq_one_letter_code
_entity_poly.pdbx_strand_id
1 'polypeptide(L)'
;MFYYLVRTLSFFEKVKGIVLNVWEGILSLRHVKNIPLFILYTFLIWFCYFMQFYVAFYCFDFTADLGILAGLVMFVGGSFAVIVPTPNGAGPWHFAVISMMMLYGVDATNAGIFALLVHGIQTFLVVLLGVYGMAALPFTNKKQNV
;
A
#
# COMPACT_ATOMS: atom_id res chain seq x y z
N MET A 1 7.44 10.66 39.49
CA MET A 1 6.18 11.17 38.92
C MET A 1 6.39 11.96 37.62
N PHE A 2 7.28 12.97 37.59
CA PHE A 2 7.57 13.75 36.37
C PHE A 2 8.13 12.93 35.18
N TYR A 3 8.94 11.90 35.45
CA TYR A 3 9.51 11.03 34.40
C TYR A 3 8.45 10.21 33.64
N TYR A 4 7.34 9.84 34.31
CA TYR A 4 6.22 9.15 33.67
C TYR A 4 5.38 10.10 32.80
N LEU A 5 5.31 11.38 33.18
CA LEU A 5 4.61 12.44 32.43
C LEU A 5 5.32 12.82 31.12
N VAL A 6 6.65 12.67 31.07
CA VAL A 6 7.43 12.87 29.83
C VAL A 6 7.28 11.69 28.85
N ARG A 7 6.98 10.48 29.34
CA ARG A 7 6.70 9.33 28.45
C ARG A 7 5.33 9.41 27.76
N THR A 8 4.33 10.05 28.36
CA THR A 8 3.05 10.34 27.68
C THR A 8 3.18 11.45 26.63
N LEU A 9 4.17 12.35 26.77
CA LEU A 9 4.55 13.32 25.72
C LEU A 9 5.17 12.65 24.49
N SER A 10 5.84 11.50 24.61
CA SER A 10 6.42 10.80 23.44
C SER A 10 5.37 10.24 22.47
N PHE A 11 4.19 9.85 22.97
CA PHE A 11 3.04 9.51 22.13
C PHE A 11 2.43 10.78 21.51
N PHE A 12 2.32 11.86 22.28
CA PHE A 12 1.83 13.16 21.80
C PHE A 12 2.71 13.77 20.70
N GLU A 13 4.03 13.69 20.82
CA GLU A 13 5.00 14.10 19.80
C GLU A 13 4.87 13.28 18.51
N LYS A 14 4.69 11.96 18.63
CA LYS A 14 4.43 11.08 17.47
C LYS A 14 3.11 11.39 16.78
N VAL A 15 2.02 11.57 17.55
CA VAL A 15 0.70 11.90 17.01
C VAL A 15 0.72 13.29 16.37
N LYS A 16 1.33 14.29 17.02
CA LYS A 16 1.51 15.64 16.46
C LYS A 16 2.31 15.60 15.17
N GLY A 17 3.37 14.78 15.12
CA GLY A 17 4.13 14.52 13.89
C GLY A 17 3.27 13.98 12.76
N ILE A 18 2.46 12.94 13.00
CA ILE A 18 1.55 12.37 11.99
C ILE A 18 0.55 13.43 11.49
N VAL A 19 -0.07 14.18 12.40
CA VAL A 19 -1.04 15.24 12.04
C VAL A 19 -0.40 16.34 11.21
N LEU A 20 0.82 16.78 11.56
CA LEU A 20 1.56 17.76 10.77
C LEU A 20 1.90 17.23 9.37
N ASN A 21 2.36 15.98 9.25
CA ASN A 21 2.64 15.36 7.95
C ASN A 21 1.37 15.24 7.09
N VAL A 22 0.23 14.87 7.68
CA VAL A 22 -1.06 14.83 6.98
C VAL A 22 -1.47 16.23 6.52
N TRP A 23 -1.31 17.24 7.38
CA TRP A 23 -1.63 18.62 7.05
C TRP A 23 -0.73 19.18 5.93
N GLU A 24 0.57 18.89 5.95
CA GLU A 24 1.50 19.21 4.86
C GLU A 24 1.11 18.50 3.56
N GLY A 25 0.70 17.23 3.63
CA GLY A 25 0.15 16.49 2.50
C GLY A 25 -1.07 17.18 1.89
N ILE A 26 -2.03 17.61 2.71
CA ILE A 26 -3.21 18.36 2.26
C ILE A 26 -2.81 19.72 1.67
N LEU A 27 -1.92 20.47 2.33
CA LEU A 27 -1.43 21.76 1.84
C LEU A 27 -0.66 21.64 0.53
N SER A 28 0.02 20.51 0.28
CA SER A 28 0.71 20.25 -0.99
C SER A 28 -0.26 20.25 -2.18
N LEU A 29 -1.52 19.83 -1.96
CA LEU A 29 -2.55 19.81 -3.00
C LEU A 29 -2.99 21.22 -3.42
N ARG A 30 -2.78 22.24 -2.57
CA ARG A 30 -3.17 23.64 -2.86
C ARG A 30 -2.46 24.21 -4.08
N HIS A 31 -1.26 23.72 -4.40
CA HIS A 31 -0.44 24.23 -5.49
C HIS A 31 -0.60 23.42 -6.80
N VAL A 32 -1.50 22.43 -6.81
CA VAL A 32 -1.75 21.60 -7.99
C VAL A 32 -2.51 22.42 -9.03
N LYS A 33 -1.87 22.67 -10.17
CA LYS A 33 -2.43 23.48 -11.27
C LYS A 33 -3.74 22.89 -11.84
N ASN A 34 -3.85 21.56 -11.91
CA ASN A 34 -4.98 20.85 -12.53
C ASN A 34 -5.61 19.82 -11.59
N ILE A 35 -6.48 20.29 -10.68
CA ILE A 35 -7.18 19.41 -9.72
C ILE A 35 -8.00 18.29 -10.39
N PRO A 36 -8.74 18.51 -11.50
CA PRO A 36 -9.50 17.44 -12.15
C PRO A 36 -8.62 16.28 -12.62
N LEU A 37 -7.46 16.58 -13.23
CA LEU A 37 -6.49 15.57 -13.65
C LEU A 37 -5.88 14.84 -12.46
N PHE A 38 -5.60 15.55 -11.37
CA PHE A 38 -5.09 14.95 -10.14
C PHE A 38 -6.09 13.93 -9.55
N ILE A 39 -7.38 14.29 -9.47
CA ILE A 39 -8.43 13.39 -8.98
C ILE A 39 -8.55 12.18 -9.90
N LEU A 40 -8.56 12.39 -11.22
CA LEU A 40 -8.63 11.30 -12.19
C LEU A 40 -7.47 10.32 -12.03
N TYR A 41 -6.22 10.81 -11.99
CA TYR A 41 -5.06 9.94 -11.80
C TYR A 41 -5.08 9.24 -10.46
N THR A 42 -5.49 9.91 -9.38
CA THR A 42 -5.62 9.29 -8.07
C THR A 42 -6.61 8.13 -8.12
N PHE A 43 -7.79 8.35 -8.69
CA PHE A 43 -8.78 7.29 -8.87
C PHE A 43 -8.27 6.14 -9.73
N LEU A 44 -7.60 6.43 -10.85
CA LEU A 44 -7.04 5.41 -11.73
C LEU A 44 -5.96 4.57 -11.05
N ILE A 45 -5.09 5.19 -10.23
CA ILE A 45 -4.07 4.46 -9.46
C ILE A 45 -4.73 3.49 -8.49
N TRP A 46 -5.70 3.95 -7.71
CA TRP A 46 -6.45 3.11 -6.77
C TRP A 46 -7.22 1.99 -7.48
N PHE A 47 -7.85 2.31 -8.62
CA PHE A 47 -8.53 1.33 -9.45
C PHE A 47 -7.57 0.26 -9.97
N CYS A 48 -6.39 0.64 -10.47
CA CYS A 48 -5.38 -0.30 -10.92
C CYS A 48 -4.86 -1.19 -9.78
N TYR A 49 -4.66 -0.63 -8.58
CA TYR A 49 -4.26 -1.40 -7.40
C TYR A 49 -5.33 -2.41 -6.99
N PHE A 50 -6.60 -1.98 -6.95
CA PHE A 50 -7.70 -2.88 -6.70
C PHE A 50 -7.81 -3.97 -7.77
N MET A 51 -7.70 -3.61 -9.05
CA MET A 51 -7.77 -4.56 -10.16
C MET A 51 -6.63 -5.56 -10.12
N GLN A 52 -5.40 -5.15 -9.82
CA GLN A 52 -4.27 -6.06 -9.66
C GLN A 52 -4.53 -7.07 -8.54
N PHE A 53 -5.08 -6.63 -7.41
CA PHE A 53 -5.43 -7.50 -6.29
C PHE A 53 -6.61 -8.43 -6.62
N TYR A 54 -7.66 -7.91 -7.25
CA TYR A 54 -8.88 -8.66 -7.58
C TYR A 54 -8.65 -9.67 -8.70
N VAL A 55 -7.89 -9.31 -9.74
CA VAL A 55 -7.55 -10.24 -10.83
C VAL A 55 -6.74 -11.42 -10.30
N ALA A 56 -5.92 -11.22 -9.26
CA ALA A 56 -5.18 -12.31 -8.63
C ALA A 56 -6.08 -13.38 -7.99
N PHE A 57 -7.36 -13.09 -7.71
CA PHE A 57 -8.30 -14.11 -7.22
C PHE A 57 -8.55 -15.19 -8.28
N TYR A 58 -8.52 -14.83 -9.56
CA TYR A 58 -8.70 -15.79 -10.64
C TYR A 58 -7.49 -16.69 -10.88
N CYS A 59 -6.37 -16.45 -10.17
CA CYS A 59 -5.20 -17.33 -10.23
C CYS A 59 -5.32 -18.54 -9.31
N PHE A 60 -6.33 -18.60 -8.43
CA PHE A 60 -6.50 -19.69 -7.47
C PHE A 60 -7.96 -20.16 -7.39
N ASP A 61 -8.15 -21.48 -7.39
CA ASP A 61 -9.48 -22.08 -7.30
C ASP A 61 -10.19 -21.71 -5.97
N PHE A 62 -9.43 -21.51 -4.89
CA PHE A 62 -9.98 -21.17 -3.57
C PHE A 62 -10.37 -19.68 -3.40
N THR A 63 -10.08 -18.81 -4.37
CA THR A 63 -10.45 -17.38 -4.33
C THR A 63 -11.37 -16.93 -5.46
N ALA A 64 -11.52 -17.73 -6.52
CA ALA A 64 -12.31 -17.37 -7.70
C ALA A 64 -13.78 -17.02 -7.39
N ASP A 65 -14.39 -17.68 -6.40
CA ASP A 65 -15.81 -17.52 -6.06
C ASP A 65 -16.08 -16.46 -4.96
N LEU A 66 -15.04 -15.84 -4.38
CA LEU A 66 -15.19 -14.84 -3.30
C LEU A 66 -15.95 -13.58 -3.76
N GLY A 67 -15.89 -13.28 -5.06
CA GLY A 67 -16.57 -12.14 -5.66
C GLY A 67 -15.93 -10.78 -5.35
N ILE A 68 -16.43 -9.75 -6.02
CA ILE A 68 -15.83 -8.40 -6.02
C ILE A 68 -15.92 -7.69 -4.66
N LEU A 69 -17.00 -7.90 -3.90
CA LEU A 69 -17.19 -7.28 -2.59
C LEU A 69 -16.19 -7.80 -1.56
N ALA A 70 -15.91 -9.11 -1.58
CA ALA A 70 -14.88 -9.71 -0.73
C ALA A 70 -13.50 -9.14 -1.07
N GLY A 71 -13.18 -9.05 -2.37
CA GLY A 71 -11.96 -8.39 -2.84
C GLY A 71 -11.85 -6.94 -2.37
N LEU A 72 -12.94 -6.17 -2.41
CA LEU A 72 -12.94 -4.76 -1.99
C LEU A 72 -12.71 -4.63 -0.48
N VAL A 73 -13.36 -5.45 0.34
CA VAL A 73 -13.16 -5.46 1.81
C VAL A 73 -11.72 -5.82 2.15
N MET A 74 -11.17 -6.87 1.52
CA MET A 74 -9.77 -7.29 1.70
C MET A 74 -8.78 -6.20 1.28
N PHE A 75 -9.03 -5.55 0.15
CA PHE A 75 -8.19 -4.47 -0.36
C PHE A 75 -8.19 -3.25 0.57
N VAL A 76 -9.37 -2.83 1.05
CA VAL A 76 -9.49 -1.72 2.01
C VAL A 76 -8.82 -2.08 3.34
N GLY A 77 -9.04 -3.29 3.85
CA GLY A 77 -8.39 -3.79 5.06
C GLY A 77 -6.87 -3.82 4.96
N GLY A 78 -6.36 -4.36 3.86
CA GLY A 78 -4.92 -4.38 3.56
C GLY A 78 -4.33 -2.98 3.44
N SER A 79 -5.05 -2.03 2.84
CA SER A 79 -4.61 -0.63 2.71
C SER A 79 -4.41 0.05 4.06
N PHE A 80 -5.31 -0.19 5.03
CA PHE A 80 -5.12 0.32 6.39
C PHE A 80 -3.97 -0.36 7.11
N ALA A 81 -3.75 -1.65 6.87
CA ALA A 81 -2.68 -2.39 7.53
C ALA A 81 -1.28 -1.87 7.16
N VAL A 82 -1.07 -1.42 5.92
CA VAL A 82 0.20 -0.84 5.44
C VAL A 82 0.57 0.47 6.14
N ILE A 83 -0.37 1.15 6.81
CA ILE A 83 -0.09 2.36 7.61
C ILE A 83 0.84 2.04 8.79
N VAL A 84 0.84 0.79 9.27
CA VAL A 84 1.74 0.36 10.34
C VAL A 84 3.19 0.35 9.82
N PRO A 85 4.12 1.07 10.48
CA PRO A 85 5.46 1.32 9.97
C PRO A 85 6.32 0.04 9.99
N THR A 86 6.19 -0.74 8.93
CA THR A 86 6.96 -1.98 8.70
C THR A 86 7.58 -1.93 7.31
N PRO A 87 8.73 -2.61 7.08
CA PRO A 87 9.34 -2.66 5.76
C PRO A 87 8.35 -3.14 4.69
N ASN A 88 8.06 -2.29 3.71
CA ASN A 88 7.08 -2.52 2.64
C ASN A 88 5.67 -2.93 3.12
N GLY A 89 5.28 -2.60 4.36
CA GLY A 89 3.97 -2.96 4.91
C GLY A 89 3.70 -4.47 5.06
N ALA A 90 4.71 -5.33 4.89
CA ALA A 90 4.53 -6.76 4.63
C ALA A 90 3.79 -7.50 5.76
N GLY A 91 4.28 -7.45 6.99
CA GLY A 91 3.67 -8.20 8.11
C GLY A 91 2.21 -7.84 8.39
N PRO A 92 1.89 -6.55 8.59
CA PRO A 92 0.51 -6.08 8.80
C PRO A 92 -0.41 -6.41 7.63
N TRP A 93 0.05 -6.19 6.39
CA TRP A 93 -0.75 -6.48 5.20
C TRP A 93 -1.05 -7.98 5.08
N HIS A 94 -0.05 -8.84 5.26
CA HIS A 94 -0.22 -10.30 5.24
C HIS A 94 -1.23 -10.72 6.31
N PHE A 95 -1.08 -10.22 7.53
CA PHE A 95 -2.02 -10.51 8.62
C PHE A 95 -3.45 -10.09 8.28
N ALA A 96 -3.65 -8.89 7.73
CA ALA A 96 -4.97 -8.37 7.40
C ALA A 96 -5.64 -9.18 6.28
N VAL A 97 -4.92 -9.44 5.18
CA VAL A 97 -5.44 -10.20 4.04
C VAL A 97 -5.76 -11.64 4.45
N ILE A 98 -4.85 -12.33 5.15
CA ILE A 98 -5.06 -13.71 5.62
C ILE A 98 -6.30 -13.77 6.51
N SER A 99 -6.38 -12.88 7.50
CA SER A 99 -7.49 -12.86 8.45
C SER A 99 -8.82 -12.59 7.74
N MET A 100 -8.86 -11.67 6.79
CA MET A 100 -10.08 -11.39 6.02
C MET A 100 -10.47 -12.56 5.11
N MET A 101 -9.53 -13.19 4.41
CA MET A 101 -9.81 -14.38 3.60
C MET A 101 -10.37 -15.53 4.45
N MET A 102 -9.87 -15.70 5.68
CA MET A 102 -10.40 -16.68 6.61
C MET A 102 -11.85 -16.39 7.04
N LEU A 103 -12.22 -15.12 7.19
CA LEU A 103 -13.62 -14.74 7.46
C LEU A 103 -14.56 -15.08 6.29
N TYR A 104 -14.03 -15.14 5.08
CA TYR A 104 -14.76 -15.57 3.89
C TYR A 104 -14.64 -17.08 3.61
N GLY A 105 -14.08 -17.87 4.53
CA GLY A 105 -14.08 -19.33 4.47
C GLY A 105 -12.84 -19.96 3.80
N VAL A 106 -11.82 -19.18 3.46
CA VAL A 106 -10.54 -19.71 2.96
C VAL A 106 -9.71 -20.20 4.14
N ASP A 107 -9.10 -21.40 4.06
CA ASP A 107 -8.22 -21.85 5.13
C ASP A 107 -6.94 -21.01 5.22
N ALA A 108 -6.34 -20.99 6.42
CA ALA A 108 -5.17 -20.16 6.70
C ALA A 108 -3.96 -20.46 5.79
N THR A 109 -3.81 -21.72 5.34
CA THR A 109 -2.68 -22.11 4.48
C THR A 109 -2.86 -21.51 3.09
N ASN A 110 -4.03 -21.68 2.48
CA ASN A 110 -4.35 -21.12 1.17
C ASN A 110 -4.35 -19.58 1.19
N ALA A 111 -4.91 -18.97 2.23
CA ALA A 111 -4.86 -17.53 2.42
C ALA A 111 -3.41 -17.01 2.55
N GLY A 112 -2.54 -17.75 3.25
CA GLY A 112 -1.12 -17.45 3.35
C GLY A 112 -0.38 -17.56 2.01
N ILE A 113 -0.68 -18.60 1.22
CA ILE A 113 -0.14 -18.78 -0.14
C ILE A 113 -0.53 -17.60 -1.03
N PHE A 114 -1.80 -17.21 -1.00
CA PHE A 114 -2.29 -16.05 -1.76
C PHE A 114 -1.55 -14.77 -1.37
N ALA A 115 -1.51 -14.44 -0.07
CA ALA A 115 -0.84 -13.24 0.42
C ALA A 115 0.64 -13.21 0.02
N LEU A 116 1.35 -14.33 0.18
CA LEU A 116 2.76 -14.44 -0.17
C LEU A 116 3.01 -14.23 -1.67
N LEU A 117 2.23 -14.88 -2.53
CA LEU A 117 2.43 -14.80 -3.98
C LEU A 117 2.07 -13.41 -4.53
N VAL A 118 0.93 -12.86 -4.13
CA VAL A 118 0.50 -11.53 -4.60
C VAL A 118 1.50 -10.45 -4.18
N HIS A 119 1.89 -10.43 -2.90
CA HIS A 119 2.88 -9.47 -2.40
C HIS A 119 4.28 -9.70 -2.97
N GLY A 120 4.67 -10.98 -3.12
CA GLY A 120 5.98 -11.37 -3.66
C GLY A 120 6.16 -10.95 -5.12
N ILE A 121 5.18 -11.23 -5.98
CA ILE A 121 5.20 -10.84 -7.40
C ILE A 121 5.21 -9.31 -7.53
N GLN A 122 4.39 -8.61 -6.75
CA GLN A 122 4.38 -7.16 -6.74
C GLN A 122 5.74 -6.57 -6.32
N THR A 123 6.31 -7.10 -5.25
CA THR A 123 7.63 -6.65 -4.75
C THR A 123 8.72 -6.93 -5.79
N PHE A 124 8.70 -8.10 -6.40
CA PHE A 124 9.63 -8.47 -7.46
C PHE A 124 9.53 -7.52 -8.66
N LEU A 125 8.32 -7.20 -9.11
CA LEU A 125 8.10 -6.24 -10.19
C LEU A 125 8.65 -4.84 -9.84
N VAL A 126 8.40 -4.35 -8.62
CA VAL A 126 8.94 -3.06 -8.16
C VAL A 126 10.46 -3.06 -8.17
N VAL A 127 11.10 -4.15 -7.72
CA VAL A 127 12.56 -4.30 -7.78
C VAL A 127 13.06 -4.26 -9.23
N LEU A 128 12.43 -5.00 -10.14
CA LEU A 128 12.80 -4.99 -11.57
C LEU A 128 12.68 -3.60 -12.20
N LEU A 129 11.57 -2.91 -11.95
CA LEU A 129 11.36 -1.54 -12.43
C LEU A 129 12.37 -0.56 -11.84
N GLY A 130 12.77 -0.75 -10.57
CA GLY A 130 13.82 0.03 -9.93
C GLY A 130 15.19 -0.19 -10.59
N VAL A 131 15.56 -1.44 -10.86
CA VAL A 131 16.79 -1.79 -11.59
C VAL A 131 16.77 -1.21 -13.00
N TYR A 132 15.66 -1.37 -13.72
CA TYR A 132 15.47 -0.78 -15.04
C TYR A 132 15.61 0.74 -15.02
N GLY A 133 14.97 1.41 -14.05
CA GLY A 133 15.10 2.85 -13.87
C GLY A 133 16.54 3.28 -13.65
N MET A 134 17.28 2.58 -12.77
CA MET A 134 18.71 2.84 -12.54
C MET A 134 19.56 2.63 -13.78
N ALA A 135 19.31 1.58 -14.57
CA ALA A 135 20.01 1.33 -15.81
C ALA A 135 19.66 2.35 -16.91
N ALA A 136 18.42 2.82 -16.94
CA ALA A 136 17.94 3.81 -17.92
C ALA A 136 18.40 5.24 -17.59
N LEU A 137 18.63 5.56 -16.32
CA LEU A 137 19.01 6.91 -15.85
C LEU A 137 20.22 7.50 -16.58
N PRO A 138 21.36 6.80 -16.78
CA PRO A 138 22.49 7.34 -17.54
C PRO A 138 22.16 7.69 -19.00
N PHE A 139 21.21 7.01 -19.62
CA PHE A 139 20.83 7.24 -21.02
C PHE A 139 19.79 8.35 -21.17
N THR A 140 18.93 8.53 -20.17
CA THR A 140 17.89 9.58 -20.16
C THR A 140 18.39 10.89 -19.54
N ASN A 141 19.36 10.82 -18.63
CA ASN A 141 20.01 11.98 -18.04
C ASN A 141 21.08 12.54 -19.00
N LYS A 142 20.62 13.14 -20.11
CA LYS A 142 21.46 13.97 -20.96
C LYS A 142 21.98 15.12 -20.09
N LYS A 143 23.30 15.14 -19.85
CA LYS A 143 24.05 16.24 -19.20
C LYS A 143 23.33 17.59 -19.34
N GLN A 144 22.68 18.05 -18.28
CA GLN A 144 22.57 19.48 -18.05
C GLN A 144 23.98 19.93 -17.65
N ASN A 145 24.80 20.25 -18.66
CA ASN A 145 26.00 21.04 -18.42
C ASN A 145 25.52 22.43 -18.01
N VAL A 146 25.68 22.75 -16.72
CA VAL A 146 25.86 24.12 -16.26
C VAL A 146 27.31 24.25 -15.86
#